data_AF-A0A7C5SC91-F1
#
_entry.id   AF-A0A7C5SC91-F1
#
_cell.length_a   1.000
_cell.length_b   1.000
_cell.length_c   1.000
_cell.angle_alpha   90.00
_cell.angle_beta   90.00
_cell.angle_gamma   90.00
#
_symmetry.space_group_name_H-M   'P 1'
#
loop_
_entity.id
_entity.type
_entity.pdbx_description
1 polymer ?
#
loop_
_entity_poly.entity_id
_entity_poly.type
_entity_poly.pdbx_seq_one_letter_code
_entity_poly.pdbx_strand_id
1 'polypeptide(L)'
;MYSLRLALKSLWHDRWINLLSVITIATGLFILGVVVFSLYNVEKIASHMPERFTINVFLSNKATDRDIKGLIKYLKRSPIVKDYRYISKEDALKELRRSLKDAAYILEGIDENPLFPSVVVRIKSSEFDKNKVMELIDRIKGMSRVDDVIYAARLFESIEKLSRGFRLLGLGIILLFSLSVVFVSYSTVKILFYRRNEEIEIYKLLGATKGFIRSPFIIEGSVLGALGGCLASAAIFGFVFILKGYNNPVPFLAYLKLPMPFVAVLPVVGLALGAAGSTIALGRLKYQDA
;
A
#
# COMPACT_ATOMS: atom_id res chain seq x y z
N MET A 1 38.71 2.99 -9.11
CA MET A 1 38.44 1.99 -10.17
C MET A 1 38.96 0.59 -9.84
N TYR A 2 40.12 0.42 -9.18
CA TYR A 2 40.66 -0.90 -8.83
C TYR A 2 39.77 -1.73 -7.87
N SER A 3 39.20 -1.08 -6.85
CA SER A 3 38.29 -1.71 -5.87
C SER A 3 37.03 -2.30 -6.48
N LEU A 4 36.47 -1.66 -7.51
CA LEU A 4 35.30 -2.16 -8.24
C LEU A 4 35.62 -3.43 -9.04
N ARG A 5 36.79 -3.48 -9.68
CA ARG A 5 37.27 -4.67 -10.41
C ARG A 5 37.53 -5.84 -9.45
N LEU A 6 38.11 -5.57 -8.28
CA LEU A 6 38.31 -6.59 -7.25
C LEU A 6 36.98 -7.17 -6.74
N ALA A 7 35.99 -6.31 -6.48
CA ALA A 7 34.65 -6.72 -6.05
C ALA A 7 33.95 -7.58 -7.12
N LEU A 8 34.01 -7.20 -8.40
CA LEU A 8 33.42 -7.99 -9.48
C LEU A 8 34.11 -9.35 -9.65
N LYS A 9 35.45 -9.40 -9.55
CA LYS A 9 36.21 -10.64 -9.61
C LYS A 9 35.90 -11.56 -8.42
N SER A 10 35.66 -10.98 -7.25
CA SER A 10 35.18 -11.66 -6.04
C SER A 10 33.84 -12.36 -6.23
N LEU A 11 32.86 -11.61 -6.73
CA LEU A 11 31.51 -12.12 -6.97
C LEU A 11 31.54 -13.34 -7.89
N TRP A 12 32.46 -13.33 -8.85
CA TRP A 12 32.68 -14.42 -9.79
C TRP A 12 33.52 -15.58 -9.25
N HIS A 13 34.27 -15.43 -8.15
CA HIS A 13 35.02 -16.53 -7.55
C HIS A 13 34.17 -17.28 -6.53
N ASP A 14 33.53 -16.56 -5.59
CA ASP A 14 32.66 -17.11 -4.55
C ASP A 14 31.18 -17.19 -4.99
N ARG A 15 30.93 -17.66 -6.22
CA ARG A 15 29.62 -17.57 -6.88
C ARG A 15 28.47 -18.19 -6.07
N TRP A 16 28.73 -19.32 -5.40
CA TRP A 16 27.69 -20.03 -4.65
C TRP A 16 27.22 -19.27 -3.41
N ILE A 17 28.16 -18.72 -2.62
CA ILE A 17 27.84 -17.94 -1.42
C ILE A 17 27.13 -16.64 -1.80
N ASN A 18 27.62 -15.98 -2.84
CA ASN A 18 27.02 -14.75 -3.36
C ASN A 18 25.62 -14.99 -3.94
N LEU A 19 25.42 -16.07 -4.71
CA LEU A 19 24.12 -16.44 -5.25
C LEU A 19 23.11 -16.72 -4.13
N LEU A 20 23.51 -17.51 -3.12
CA LEU A 20 22.66 -17.82 -1.97
C LEU A 20 22.24 -16.55 -1.22
N SER A 21 23.20 -15.65 -0.99
CA SER A 21 22.96 -14.35 -0.35
C SER A 21 22.03 -13.46 -1.16
N VAL A 22 22.22 -13.39 -2.49
CA VAL A 22 21.35 -12.64 -3.40
C VAL A 22 19.92 -13.18 -3.35
N ILE A 23 19.73 -14.50 -3.36
CA ILE A 23 18.39 -15.11 -3.27
C ILE A 23 17.76 -14.79 -1.91
N THR A 24 18.48 -14.93 -0.80
CA THR A 24 17.95 -14.63 0.53
C THR A 24 17.56 -13.15 0.67
N ILE A 25 18.41 -12.23 0.19
CA ILE A 25 18.13 -10.80 0.17
C ILE A 25 16.93 -10.51 -0.74
N ALA A 26 16.86 -11.14 -1.92
CA ALA A 26 15.75 -11.00 -2.85
C ALA A 26 14.42 -11.42 -2.20
N THR A 27 14.38 -12.55 -1.48
CA THR A 27 13.17 -12.98 -0.77
C THR A 27 12.74 -11.97 0.30
N GLY A 28 13.69 -11.42 1.07
CA GLY A 28 13.38 -10.39 2.06
C GLY A 28 12.84 -9.10 1.41
N LEU A 29 13.51 -8.61 0.37
CA LEU A 29 13.09 -7.42 -0.39
C LEU A 29 11.78 -7.65 -1.16
N PHE A 30 11.49 -8.88 -1.58
CA PHE A 30 10.22 -9.25 -2.20
C PHE A 30 9.08 -9.10 -1.22
N ILE A 31 9.21 -9.67 -0.01
CA ILE A 31 8.18 -9.55 1.04
C ILE A 31 7.99 -8.07 1.42
N LEU A 32 9.08 -7.32 1.59
CA LEU A 32 9.02 -5.87 1.79
C LEU A 32 8.25 -5.16 0.67
N GLY A 33 8.60 -5.44 -0.58
CA GLY A 33 7.96 -4.86 -1.74
C GLY A 33 6.47 -5.19 -1.82
N VAL A 34 6.07 -6.42 -1.49
CA VAL A 34 4.65 -6.83 -1.43
C VAL A 34 3.88 -6.06 -0.37
N VAL A 35 4.46 -5.85 0.81
CA VAL A 35 3.83 -5.06 1.88
C VAL A 35 3.65 -3.60 1.46
N VAL A 36 4.70 -2.96 0.94
CA VAL A 36 4.62 -1.55 0.47
C VAL A 36 3.64 -1.43 -0.70
N PHE A 37 3.67 -2.38 -1.65
CA PHE A 37 2.73 -2.45 -2.77
C PHE A 37 1.29 -2.59 -2.29
N SER A 38 1.03 -3.46 -1.30
CA SER A 38 -0.30 -3.66 -0.72
C SER A 38 -0.80 -2.39 -0.03
N LEU A 39 0.02 -1.76 0.82
CA LEU A 39 -0.31 -0.51 1.50
C LEU A 39 -0.68 0.61 0.51
N TYR A 40 0.11 0.77 -0.56
CA TYR A 40 -0.16 1.76 -1.60
C TYR A 40 -1.48 1.50 -2.35
N ASN A 41 -1.79 0.24 -2.66
CA ASN A 41 -3.02 -0.09 -3.39
C ASN A 41 -4.27 -0.06 -2.51
N VAL A 42 -4.19 -0.42 -1.22
CA VAL A 42 -5.32 -0.32 -0.28
C VAL A 42 -5.83 1.12 -0.20
N GLU A 43 -4.92 2.09 -0.07
CA GLU A 43 -5.28 3.51 -0.02
C GLU A 43 -5.90 4.00 -1.33
N LYS A 44 -5.40 3.50 -2.46
CA LYS A 44 -5.93 3.84 -3.79
C LYS A 44 -7.32 3.25 -4.03
N ILE A 45 -7.55 2.00 -3.64
CA ILE A 45 -8.87 1.37 -3.75
C ILE A 45 -9.88 2.10 -2.85
N ALA A 46 -9.50 2.40 -1.60
CA ALA A 46 -10.35 3.10 -0.65
C ALA A 46 -10.71 4.55 -1.09
N SER A 47 -9.93 5.19 -1.96
CA SER A 47 -10.27 6.51 -2.51
C SER A 47 -11.22 6.47 -3.71
N HIS A 48 -11.39 5.31 -4.35
CA HIS A 48 -12.28 5.13 -5.50
C HIS A 48 -13.65 4.54 -5.12
N MET A 49 -13.89 4.17 -3.86
CA MET A 49 -15.20 3.67 -3.41
C MET A 49 -16.25 4.78 -3.37
N PRO A 50 -17.35 4.70 -4.17
CA PRO A 50 -18.38 5.74 -4.22
C PRO A 50 -19.12 5.94 -2.89
N GLU A 51 -19.25 4.85 -2.13
CA GLU A 51 -19.94 4.83 -0.83
C GLU A 51 -19.26 5.76 0.18
N ARG A 52 -17.94 5.97 0.06
CA ARG A 52 -17.14 6.84 0.97
C ARG A 52 -17.67 8.26 1.05
N PHE A 53 -18.24 8.72 -0.05
CA PHE A 53 -18.68 10.11 -0.21
C PHE A 53 -20.19 10.22 -0.41
N THR A 54 -20.97 9.20 -0.02
CA THR A 54 -22.42 9.20 -0.25
C THR A 54 -23.20 9.16 1.07
N ILE A 55 -24.15 10.08 1.23
CA ILE A 55 -25.10 10.15 2.35
C ILE A 55 -26.50 9.92 1.77
N ASN A 56 -27.24 8.96 2.32
CA ASN A 56 -28.62 8.71 1.95
C ASN A 56 -29.55 9.34 2.98
N VAL A 57 -30.34 10.32 2.56
CA VAL A 57 -31.33 10.99 3.40
C VAL A 57 -32.70 10.42 3.06
N PHE A 58 -33.33 9.69 3.97
CA PHE A 58 -34.67 9.15 3.82
C PHE A 58 -35.70 10.16 4.32
N LEU A 59 -36.71 10.40 3.49
CA LEU A 59 -37.77 11.35 3.75
C LEU A 59 -39.04 10.60 4.17
N SER A 60 -39.84 11.24 5.01
CA SER A 60 -41.15 10.73 5.39
C SER A 60 -42.08 10.61 4.18
N ASN A 61 -42.96 9.61 4.16
CA ASN A 61 -44.01 9.48 3.13
C ASN A 61 -44.97 10.68 3.08
N LYS A 62 -44.98 11.52 4.11
CA LYS A 62 -45.76 12.77 4.18
C LYS A 62 -44.94 14.03 3.83
N ALA A 63 -43.74 13.87 3.30
CA ALA A 63 -42.90 15.00 2.89
C ALA A 63 -43.56 15.75 1.74
N THR A 64 -43.70 17.07 1.87
CA THR A 64 -44.25 17.92 0.82
C THR A 64 -43.14 18.41 -0.12
N ASP A 65 -43.51 18.86 -1.32
CA ASP A 65 -42.58 19.53 -2.25
C ASP A 65 -41.84 20.70 -1.60
N ARG A 66 -42.46 21.36 -0.61
CA ARG A 66 -41.86 22.46 0.13
C ARG A 66 -40.72 21.97 1.03
N ASP A 67 -40.91 20.85 1.70
CA ASP A 67 -39.87 20.22 2.55
C ASP A 67 -38.68 19.78 1.68
N ILE A 68 -38.95 19.11 0.55
CA ILE A 68 -37.93 18.64 -0.39
C ILE A 68 -37.13 19.82 -0.96
N LYS A 69 -37.82 20.89 -1.40
CA LYS A 69 -37.17 22.11 -1.91
C LYS A 69 -36.33 22.80 -0.83
N GLY A 70 -36.78 22.77 0.43
CA GLY A 70 -36.03 23.28 1.58
C GLY A 70 -34.70 22.54 1.78
N LEU A 71 -34.75 21.21 1.82
CA LEU A 71 -33.56 20.35 1.91
C LEU A 71 -32.60 20.59 0.74
N ILE A 72 -33.10 20.59 -0.50
CA ILE A 72 -32.28 20.83 -1.70
C ILE A 72 -31.61 22.21 -1.66
N LYS A 73 -32.34 23.25 -1.22
CA LYS A 73 -31.78 24.61 -1.10
C LYS A 73 -30.66 24.67 -0.07
N TYR A 74 -30.80 23.94 1.04
CA TYR A 74 -29.74 23.83 2.03
C TYR A 74 -28.52 23.07 1.50
N LEU A 75 -28.72 21.93 0.84
CA LEU A 75 -27.63 21.14 0.23
C LEU A 75 -26.86 21.94 -0.82
N LYS A 76 -27.55 22.74 -1.65
CA LYS A 76 -26.93 23.64 -2.64
C LYS A 76 -26.00 24.69 -2.02
N ARG A 77 -26.28 25.13 -0.80
CA ARG A 77 -25.47 26.14 -0.09
C ARG A 77 -24.27 25.54 0.63
N SER A 78 -24.24 24.21 0.79
CA SER A 78 -23.17 23.53 1.49
C SER A 78 -21.91 23.43 0.61
N PRO A 79 -20.75 23.95 1.04
CA PRO A 79 -19.53 23.94 0.23
C PRO A 79 -18.97 22.53 0.01
N ILE A 80 -19.28 21.59 0.90
CA ILE A 80 -18.79 20.20 0.88
C ILE A 80 -19.64 19.28 -0.03
N VAL A 81 -20.84 19.69 -0.42
CA VAL A 81 -21.71 18.90 -1.31
C VAL A 81 -21.25 19.05 -2.75
N LYS A 82 -21.00 17.93 -3.43
CA LYS A 82 -20.64 17.84 -4.85
C LYS A 82 -21.89 17.82 -5.73
N ASP A 83 -22.84 16.96 -5.39
CA ASP A 83 -24.05 16.71 -6.17
C ASP A 83 -25.13 16.06 -5.27
N TYR A 84 -26.39 16.12 -5.68
CA TYR A 84 -27.49 15.47 -4.99
C TYR A 84 -28.52 14.93 -5.98
N ARG A 85 -29.13 13.78 -5.68
CA ARG A 85 -30.16 13.13 -6.50
C ARG A 85 -31.37 12.79 -5.66
N TYR A 86 -32.53 13.36 -5.98
CA TYR A 86 -33.80 12.92 -5.41
C TYR A 86 -34.24 11.64 -6.11
N ILE A 87 -34.67 10.65 -5.33
CA ILE A 87 -35.18 9.37 -5.78
C ILE A 87 -36.59 9.24 -5.21
N SER A 88 -37.58 9.21 -6.10
CA SER A 88 -38.97 8.99 -5.68
C SER A 88 -39.15 7.56 -5.18
N LYS A 89 -40.26 7.34 -4.48
CA LYS A 89 -40.64 6.02 -3.97
C LYS A 89 -40.74 4.98 -5.10
N GLU A 90 -41.28 5.37 -6.24
CA GLU A 90 -41.43 4.52 -7.43
C GLU A 90 -40.08 4.21 -8.09
N ASP A 91 -39.21 5.21 -8.18
CA ASP A 91 -37.88 5.03 -8.78
C ASP A 91 -36.96 4.19 -7.88
N ALA A 92 -37.09 4.32 -6.55
CA ALA A 92 -36.41 3.45 -5.59
C ALA A 92 -36.80 1.98 -5.80
N LEU A 93 -38.09 1.70 -6.06
CA LEU A 93 -38.56 0.34 -6.33
C LEU A 93 -38.02 -0.20 -7.66
N LYS A 94 -37.94 0.63 -8.70
CA LYS A 94 -37.32 0.24 -9.97
C LYS A 94 -35.83 -0.07 -9.81
N GLU A 95 -35.09 0.73 -9.05
CA GLU A 95 -33.66 0.53 -8.78
C GLU A 95 -33.42 -0.74 -7.95
N LEU A 96 -34.30 -1.03 -6.97
CA LEU A 96 -34.25 -2.27 -6.20
C LEU A 96 -34.53 -3.50 -7.07
N ARG A 97 -35.58 -3.46 -7.92
CA ARG A 97 -35.89 -4.55 -8.88
C ARG A 97 -34.72 -4.84 -9.82
N ARG A 98 -34.05 -3.80 -10.33
CA ARG A 98 -32.85 -3.96 -11.17
C ARG A 98 -31.68 -4.60 -10.42
N SER A 99 -31.51 -4.25 -9.15
CA SER A 99 -30.41 -4.79 -8.32
C SER A 99 -30.61 -6.27 -7.97
N LEU A 100 -31.85 -6.71 -7.76
CA LEU A 100 -32.18 -8.10 -7.40
C LEU A 100 -32.13 -9.07 -8.58
N LYS A 101 -32.22 -8.58 -9.84
CA LYS A 101 -32.22 -9.39 -11.07
C LYS A 101 -33.13 -10.62 -10.94
N ASP A 102 -32.55 -11.82 -10.82
CA ASP A 102 -33.25 -13.10 -10.77
C ASP A 102 -34.06 -13.31 -9.47
N ALA A 103 -33.78 -12.53 -8.42
CA ALA A 103 -34.52 -12.53 -7.15
C ALA A 103 -35.67 -11.50 -7.11
N ALA A 104 -35.98 -10.84 -8.23
CA ALA A 104 -37.01 -9.81 -8.27
C ALA A 104 -38.43 -10.32 -7.96
N TYR A 105 -38.70 -11.62 -8.13
CA TYR A 105 -39.98 -12.26 -7.81
C TYR A 105 -40.38 -12.10 -6.32
N ILE A 106 -39.40 -11.89 -5.43
CA ILE A 106 -39.64 -11.64 -4.00
C ILE A 106 -40.45 -10.34 -3.79
N LEU A 107 -40.38 -9.40 -4.74
CA LEU A 107 -41.09 -8.12 -4.69
C LEU A 107 -42.50 -8.18 -5.31
N GLU A 108 -42.90 -9.30 -5.91
CA GLU A 108 -44.23 -9.44 -6.54
C GLU A 108 -45.35 -9.69 -5.51
N GLY A 109 -45.01 -10.22 -4.33
CA GLY A 109 -45.94 -10.42 -3.22
C GLY A 109 -46.14 -9.19 -2.31
N ILE A 110 -45.70 -8.01 -2.74
CA ILE A 110 -45.82 -6.77 -1.96
C ILE A 110 -46.84 -5.85 -2.64
N ASP A 111 -48.04 -5.75 -2.08
CA ASP A 111 -49.16 -4.99 -2.64
C ASP A 111 -48.94 -3.47 -2.60
N GLU A 112 -48.29 -2.96 -1.55
CA GLU A 112 -47.95 -1.54 -1.40
C GLU A 112 -46.44 -1.33 -1.31
N ASN A 113 -45.91 -0.40 -2.10
CA ASN A 113 -44.48 -0.11 -2.10
C ASN A 113 -44.01 0.31 -0.68
N PRO A 114 -43.10 -0.44 -0.03
CA PRO A 114 -42.70 -0.18 1.34
C PRO A 114 -41.54 0.83 1.43
N LEU A 115 -41.00 1.27 0.28
CA LEU A 115 -39.84 2.15 0.23
C LEU A 115 -40.21 3.61 0.53
N PHE A 116 -39.22 4.34 1.03
CA PHE A 116 -39.31 5.77 1.30
C PHE A 116 -38.65 6.57 0.18
N PRO A 117 -39.17 7.77 -0.15
CA PRO A 117 -38.45 8.71 -1.00
C PRO A 117 -37.12 9.10 -0.32
N SER A 118 -36.07 9.30 -1.12
CA SER A 118 -34.74 9.61 -0.58
C SER A 118 -34.00 10.66 -1.40
N VAL A 119 -33.05 11.35 -0.75
CA VAL A 119 -32.09 12.23 -1.40
C VAL A 119 -30.70 11.66 -1.17
N VAL A 120 -30.06 11.25 -2.27
CA VAL A 120 -28.67 10.79 -2.26
C VAL A 120 -27.77 12.00 -2.41
N VAL A 121 -26.97 12.29 -1.40
CA VAL A 121 -26.05 13.44 -1.36
C VAL A 121 -24.63 12.92 -1.55
N ARG A 122 -23.93 13.43 -2.57
CA ARG A 122 -22.53 13.14 -2.85
C ARG A 122 -21.64 14.26 -2.33
N ILE A 123 -20.61 13.92 -1.58
CA ILE A 123 -19.63 14.84 -0.98
C ILE A 123 -18.43 15.01 -1.91
N LYS A 124 -17.81 16.19 -1.90
CA LYS A 124 -16.57 16.47 -2.63
C LYS A 124 -15.41 15.75 -1.96
N SER A 125 -14.70 14.90 -2.71
CA SER A 125 -13.55 14.14 -2.20
C SER A 125 -12.39 15.05 -1.72
N SER A 126 -12.16 16.19 -2.39
CA SER A 126 -11.11 17.15 -2.04
C SER A 126 -11.38 17.93 -0.74
N GLU A 127 -12.64 18.02 -0.32
CA GLU A 127 -13.09 18.77 0.86
C GLU A 127 -13.60 17.82 1.95
N PHE A 128 -13.22 16.54 1.88
CA PHE A 128 -13.70 15.54 2.83
C PHE A 128 -13.07 15.77 4.21
N ASP A 129 -13.89 16.30 5.11
CA ASP A 129 -13.61 16.41 6.52
C ASP A 129 -14.72 15.69 7.28
N LYS A 130 -14.34 14.66 8.04
CA LYS A 130 -15.27 13.84 8.82
C LYS A 130 -16.13 14.69 9.75
N ASN A 131 -15.57 15.72 10.37
CA ASN A 131 -16.29 16.56 11.32
C ASN A 131 -17.34 17.41 10.60
N LYS A 132 -16.98 18.00 9.45
CA LYS A 132 -17.93 18.78 8.62
C LYS A 132 -19.05 17.91 8.04
N VAL A 133 -18.73 16.66 7.69
CA VAL A 133 -19.73 15.70 7.20
C VAL A 133 -20.70 15.32 8.33
N MET A 134 -20.21 15.07 9.53
CA MET A 134 -21.08 14.79 10.69
C MET A 134 -21.94 16.00 11.06
N GLU A 135 -21.38 17.21 11.06
CA GLU A 135 -22.16 18.43 11.29
C GLU A 135 -23.27 18.60 10.23
N LEU A 136 -22.97 18.31 8.96
CA LEU A 136 -23.97 18.32 7.89
C LEU A 136 -25.08 17.29 8.16
N ILE A 137 -24.72 16.07 8.56
CA ILE A 137 -25.66 15.00 8.87
C ILE A 137 -26.57 15.39 10.03
N ASP A 138 -26.01 15.93 11.12
CA ASP A 138 -26.77 16.32 12.30
C ASP A 138 -27.76 17.45 11.99
N ARG A 139 -27.34 18.43 11.16
CA ARG A 139 -28.23 19.50 10.69
C ARG A 139 -29.34 18.98 9.77
N ILE A 140 -29.05 17.99 8.91
CA ILE A 140 -30.08 17.37 8.04
C ILE A 140 -31.06 16.54 8.88
N LYS A 141 -30.59 15.78 9.86
CA LYS A 141 -31.45 15.02 10.79
C LYS A 141 -32.42 15.91 11.56
N GLY A 142 -32.04 17.16 11.84
CA GLY A 142 -32.91 18.15 12.48
C GLY A 142 -33.97 18.79 11.57
N MET A 143 -34.01 18.47 10.27
CA MET A 143 -34.97 19.06 9.35
C MET A 143 -36.35 18.38 9.40
N SER A 144 -37.39 19.17 9.10
CA SER A 144 -38.76 18.69 8.93
C SER A 144 -38.84 17.53 7.93
N ARG A 145 -39.57 16.47 8.29
CA ARG A 145 -39.89 15.31 7.43
C ARG A 145 -38.68 14.49 6.95
N VAL A 146 -37.55 14.58 7.64
CA VAL A 146 -36.44 13.62 7.49
C VAL A 146 -36.64 12.50 8.51
N ASP A 147 -36.80 11.27 8.04
CA ASP A 147 -37.04 10.11 8.91
C ASP A 147 -35.72 9.47 9.35
N ASP A 148 -34.76 9.33 8.42
CA ASP A 148 -33.44 8.79 8.74
C ASP A 148 -32.35 9.34 7.81
N VAL A 149 -31.10 9.36 8.29
CA VAL A 149 -29.93 9.72 7.49
C VAL A 149 -28.90 8.61 7.64
N ILE A 150 -28.83 7.76 6.62
CA ILE A 150 -27.86 6.68 6.54
C ILE A 150 -26.60 7.22 5.87
N TYR A 151 -25.59 7.41 6.70
CA TYR A 151 -24.21 7.56 6.25
C TYR A 151 -23.48 6.27 6.58
N ALA A 152 -22.76 5.70 5.61
CA ALA A 152 -21.94 4.50 5.83
C ALA A 152 -20.69 4.77 6.71
N ALA A 153 -20.76 5.74 7.63
CA ALA A 153 -19.73 6.10 8.60
C ALA A 153 -19.20 4.90 9.37
N ARG A 154 -20.07 4.02 9.86
CA ARG A 154 -19.63 2.83 10.61
C ARG A 154 -18.80 1.89 9.74
N LEU A 155 -19.14 1.77 8.45
CA LEU A 155 -18.37 0.97 7.49
C LEU A 155 -17.01 1.64 7.21
N PHE A 156 -16.98 2.97 7.03
CA PHE A 156 -15.73 3.71 6.85
C PHE A 156 -14.84 3.67 8.08
N GLU A 157 -15.38 3.86 9.28
CA GLU A 157 -14.59 3.77 10.51
C GLU A 157 -13.99 2.38 10.70
N SER A 158 -14.73 1.33 10.31
CA SER A 158 -14.24 -0.05 10.35
C SER A 158 -13.12 -0.27 9.34
N ILE A 159 -13.28 0.22 8.10
CA ILE A 159 -12.24 0.17 7.05
C ILE A 159 -11.01 0.99 7.46
N GLU A 160 -11.19 2.16 8.07
CA GLU A 160 -10.11 3.03 8.52
C GLU A 160 -9.33 2.41 9.69
N LYS A 161 -10.03 1.80 10.66
CA LYS A 161 -9.40 1.03 11.75
C LYS A 161 -8.63 -0.17 11.21
N LEU A 162 -9.21 -0.91 10.26
CA LEU A 162 -8.53 -2.03 9.61
C LEU A 162 -7.30 -1.58 8.83
N SER A 163 -7.40 -0.47 8.08
CA SER A 163 -6.29 0.13 7.35
C SER A 163 -5.17 0.58 8.28
N ARG A 164 -5.50 1.19 9.42
CA ARG A 164 -4.52 1.53 10.46
C ARG A 164 -3.83 0.30 11.05
N GLY A 165 -4.59 -0.75 11.38
CA GLY A 165 -4.03 -2.02 11.84
C GLY A 165 -3.07 -2.63 10.82
N PHE A 166 -3.49 -2.67 9.55
CA PHE A 166 -2.66 -3.18 8.45
C PHE A 166 -1.39 -2.33 8.24
N ARG A 167 -1.47 -1.01 8.40
CA ARG A 167 -0.31 -0.11 8.34
C ARG A 167 0.68 -0.36 9.48
N LEU A 168 0.20 -0.54 10.72
CA LEU A 168 1.04 -0.87 11.87
C LEU A 168 1.75 -2.21 11.70
N LEU A 169 0.99 -3.25 11.29
CA LEU A 169 1.57 -4.56 10.97
C LEU A 169 2.58 -4.47 9.83
N GLY A 170 2.25 -3.72 8.78
CA GLY A 170 3.13 -3.48 7.65
C GLY A 170 4.44 -2.82 8.05
N LEU A 171 4.40 -1.81 8.93
CA LEU A 171 5.60 -1.18 9.48
C LEU A 171 6.48 -2.16 10.27
N GLY A 172 5.86 -3.04 11.07
CA GLY A 172 6.58 -4.10 11.79
C GLY A 172 7.28 -5.07 10.85
N ILE A 173 6.59 -5.53 9.80
CA ILE A 173 7.18 -6.40 8.76
C ILE A 173 8.30 -5.64 8.02
N ILE A 174 8.11 -4.36 7.72
CA ILE A 174 9.12 -3.53 7.05
C ILE A 174 10.40 -3.47 7.87
N LEU A 175 10.28 -3.19 9.17
CA LEU A 175 11.42 -3.13 10.07
C LEU A 175 12.12 -4.49 10.17
N LEU A 176 11.35 -5.57 10.38
CA LEU A 176 11.88 -6.92 10.53
C LEU A 176 12.68 -7.37 9.32
N PHE A 177 12.12 -7.26 8.12
CA PHE A 177 12.80 -7.72 6.91
C PHE A 177 13.94 -6.79 6.48
N SER A 178 13.85 -5.48 6.77
CA SER A 178 14.99 -4.57 6.56
C SER A 178 16.17 -4.98 7.44
N LEU A 179 15.90 -5.31 8.70
CA LEU A 179 16.92 -5.81 9.63
C LEU A 179 17.49 -7.16 9.17
N SER A 180 16.64 -8.06 8.67
CA SER A 180 17.08 -9.34 8.09
C SER A 180 18.02 -9.16 6.89
N VAL A 181 17.74 -8.22 5.98
CA VAL A 181 18.62 -7.91 4.83
C VAL A 181 19.96 -7.37 5.30
N VAL A 182 19.96 -6.47 6.28
CA VAL A 182 21.19 -5.95 6.91
C VAL A 182 21.98 -7.08 7.57
N PHE A 183 21.30 -7.99 8.28
CA PHE A 183 21.93 -9.12 8.97
C PHE A 183 22.55 -10.13 8.00
N VAL A 184 21.85 -10.47 6.92
CA VAL A 184 22.37 -11.35 5.86
C VAL A 184 23.58 -10.69 5.17
N SER A 185 23.48 -9.39 4.85
CA SER A 185 24.61 -8.67 4.26
C SER A 185 25.81 -8.61 5.21
N TYR A 186 25.56 -8.40 6.51
CA TYR A 186 26.58 -8.46 7.56
C TYR A 186 27.27 -9.83 7.62
N SER A 187 26.49 -10.92 7.64
CA SER A 187 27.04 -12.28 7.77
C SER A 187 27.83 -12.68 6.53
N THR A 188 27.32 -12.37 5.33
CA THR A 188 28.00 -12.65 4.06
C THR A 188 29.32 -11.88 3.95
N VAL A 189 29.33 -10.57 4.22
CA VAL A 189 30.57 -9.78 4.18
C VAL A 189 31.58 -10.27 5.22
N LYS A 190 31.12 -10.65 6.41
CA LYS A 190 31.99 -11.23 7.44
C LYS A 190 32.66 -12.53 6.94
N ILE A 191 31.90 -13.42 6.29
CA ILE A 191 32.44 -14.65 5.70
C ILE A 191 33.48 -14.34 4.61
N LEU A 192 33.16 -13.42 3.69
CA LEU A 192 34.06 -13.02 2.60
C LEU A 192 35.35 -12.36 3.13
N PHE A 193 35.25 -11.59 4.21
CA PHE A 193 36.40 -10.99 4.87
C PHE A 193 37.36 -12.06 5.43
N TYR A 194 36.84 -13.04 6.18
CA TYR A 194 37.69 -14.11 6.73
C TYR A 194 38.29 -15.02 5.65
N ARG A 195 37.59 -15.25 4.54
CA ARG A 195 38.12 -16.00 3.40
C ARG A 195 39.31 -15.32 2.72
N ARG A 196 39.45 -13.99 2.89
CA ARG A 196 40.50 -13.17 2.29
C ARG A 196 41.57 -12.72 3.28
N ASN A 197 41.70 -13.40 4.41
CA ASN A 197 42.59 -12.95 5.48
C ASN A 197 44.05 -12.81 5.00
N GLU A 198 44.54 -13.76 4.19
CA GLU A 198 45.91 -13.73 3.64
C GLU A 198 46.14 -12.51 2.72
N GLU A 199 45.21 -12.21 1.81
CA GLU A 199 45.31 -11.03 0.94
C GLU A 199 45.28 -9.73 1.76
N ILE A 200 44.41 -9.67 2.79
CA ILE A 200 44.30 -8.53 3.68
C ILE A 200 45.60 -8.31 4.46
N GLU A 201 46.25 -9.39 4.92
CA GLU A 201 47.53 -9.33 5.62
C GLU A 201 48.65 -8.80 4.71
N ILE A 202 48.72 -9.25 3.45
CA ILE A 202 49.66 -8.70 2.46
C ILE A 202 49.43 -7.19 2.27
N TYR A 203 48.19 -6.75 2.11
CA TYR A 203 47.90 -5.32 1.96
C TYR A 203 48.26 -4.51 3.22
N LYS A 204 48.11 -5.08 4.42
CA LYS A 204 48.54 -4.44 5.67
C LYS A 204 50.06 -4.26 5.71
N LEU A 205 50.83 -5.27 5.30
CA LEU A 205 52.30 -5.22 5.25
C LEU A 205 52.81 -4.17 4.26
N LEU A 206 52.05 -3.89 3.19
CA LEU A 206 52.35 -2.84 2.22
C LEU A 206 51.91 -1.43 2.67
N GLY A 207 51.38 -1.27 3.89
CA GLY A 207 50.94 0.02 4.43
C GLY A 207 49.61 0.54 3.89
N ALA A 208 48.74 -0.35 3.39
CA ALA A 208 47.44 0.06 2.86
C ALA A 208 46.54 0.70 3.94
N THR A 209 45.81 1.76 3.57
CA THR A 209 44.90 2.46 4.49
C THR A 209 43.67 1.59 4.83
N LYS A 210 43.10 1.79 6.03
CA LYS A 210 41.88 1.08 6.48
C LYS A 210 40.71 1.24 5.50
N GLY A 211 40.59 2.41 4.86
CA GLY A 211 39.57 2.66 3.84
C GLY A 211 39.79 1.85 2.56
N PHE A 212 41.04 1.69 2.12
CA PHE A 212 41.38 0.87 0.96
C PHE A 212 40.98 -0.60 1.17
N ILE A 213 41.26 -1.16 2.36
CA ILE A 213 40.92 -2.55 2.71
C ILE A 213 39.39 -2.74 2.84
N ARG A 214 38.67 -1.75 3.39
CA ARG A 214 37.21 -1.85 3.61
C ARG A 214 36.37 -1.61 2.35
N SER A 215 36.85 -0.77 1.44
CA SER A 215 36.07 -0.34 0.27
C SER A 215 35.53 -1.47 -0.63
N PRO A 216 36.27 -2.56 -0.94
CA PRO A 216 35.79 -3.62 -1.83
C PRO A 216 34.61 -4.38 -1.21
N PHE A 217 34.65 -4.61 0.10
CA PHE A 217 33.61 -5.33 0.84
C PHE A 217 32.30 -4.54 0.96
N ILE A 218 32.39 -3.20 1.11
CA ILE A 218 31.20 -2.34 1.09
C ILE A 218 30.56 -2.35 -0.29
N ILE A 219 31.37 -2.29 -1.35
CA ILE A 219 30.90 -2.39 -2.73
C ILE A 219 30.26 -3.76 -2.97
N GLU A 220 30.87 -4.86 -2.52
CA GLU A 220 30.31 -6.20 -2.65
C GLU A 220 28.92 -6.31 -2.01
N GLY A 221 28.74 -5.90 -0.75
CA GLY A 221 27.41 -5.95 -0.14
C GLY A 221 26.40 -5.00 -0.77
N SER A 222 26.84 -3.83 -1.25
CA SER A 222 25.98 -2.92 -2.02
C SER A 222 25.50 -3.57 -3.32
N VAL A 223 26.38 -4.27 -4.03
CA VAL A 223 26.06 -4.96 -5.29
C VAL A 223 25.16 -6.17 -5.01
N LEU A 224 25.43 -6.98 -3.99
CA LEU A 224 24.57 -8.09 -3.58
C LEU A 224 23.16 -7.61 -3.23
N GLY A 225 23.07 -6.49 -2.48
CA GLY A 225 21.82 -5.82 -2.16
C GLY A 225 21.06 -5.33 -3.38
N ALA A 226 21.76 -4.66 -4.31
CA ALA A 226 21.18 -4.18 -5.56
C ALA A 226 20.67 -5.33 -6.44
N LEU A 227 21.45 -6.41 -6.61
CA LEU A 227 21.06 -7.60 -7.36
C LEU A 227 19.85 -8.29 -6.74
N GLY A 228 19.82 -8.41 -5.41
CA GLY A 228 18.65 -8.91 -4.68
C GLY A 228 17.41 -8.04 -4.92
N GLY A 229 17.57 -6.72 -4.91
CA GLY A 229 16.48 -5.77 -5.21
C GLY A 229 15.99 -5.83 -6.66
N CYS A 230 16.88 -6.07 -7.63
CA CYS A 230 16.52 -6.30 -9.03
C CYS A 230 15.68 -7.58 -9.18
N LEU A 231 16.11 -8.67 -8.55
CA LEU A 231 15.36 -9.94 -8.55
C LEU A 231 14.00 -9.80 -7.86
N ALA A 232 13.94 -9.13 -6.71
CA ALA A 232 12.69 -8.85 -6.02
C ALA A 232 11.73 -8.02 -6.88
N SER A 233 12.25 -7.01 -7.59
CA SER A 233 11.45 -6.18 -8.52
C SER A 233 10.91 -7.00 -9.68
N ALA A 234 11.74 -7.85 -10.29
CA ALA A 234 11.33 -8.74 -11.36
C ALA A 234 10.26 -9.73 -10.89
N ALA A 235 10.41 -10.29 -9.68
CA ALA A 235 9.43 -11.19 -9.08
C ALA A 235 8.09 -10.50 -8.81
N ILE A 236 8.09 -9.27 -8.29
CA ILE A 236 6.85 -8.48 -8.09
C ILE A 236 6.19 -8.15 -9.43
N PHE A 237 6.98 -7.78 -10.44
CA PHE A 237 6.45 -7.50 -11.77
C PHE A 237 5.81 -8.74 -12.39
N GLY A 238 6.48 -9.90 -12.30
CA GLY A 238 5.94 -11.19 -12.73
C GLY A 238 4.66 -11.55 -11.97
N PHE A 239 4.64 -11.35 -10.65
CA PHE A 239 3.46 -11.59 -9.81
C PHE A 239 2.26 -10.73 -10.26
N VAL A 240 2.45 -9.43 -10.48
CA VAL A 240 1.37 -8.55 -10.95
C VAL A 240 0.94 -8.87 -12.38
N PHE A 241 1.88 -9.24 -13.25
CA PHE A 241 1.56 -9.65 -14.62
C PHE A 241 0.66 -10.89 -14.63
N ILE A 242 0.98 -11.90 -13.82
CA ILE A 242 0.16 -13.11 -13.65
C ILE A 242 -1.24 -12.76 -13.13
N LEU A 243 -1.33 -11.89 -12.12
CA LEU A 243 -2.61 -11.45 -11.55
C LEU A 243 -3.50 -10.70 -12.55
N LYS A 244 -2.90 -9.95 -13.49
CA LYS A 244 -3.64 -9.24 -14.54
C LYS A 244 -3.97 -10.11 -15.75
N GLY A 245 -3.14 -11.10 -16.06
CA GLY A 245 -3.33 -12.00 -17.20
C GLY A 245 -4.42 -13.04 -16.98
N TYR A 246 -4.75 -13.38 -15.73
CA TYR A 246 -5.90 -14.22 -15.42
C TYR A 246 -7.19 -13.42 -15.58
N ASN A 247 -8.18 -13.99 -16.29
CA ASN A 247 -9.51 -13.40 -16.49
C ASN A 247 -10.29 -13.41 -15.16
N ASN A 248 -9.85 -12.56 -14.24
CA ASN A 248 -10.19 -12.66 -12.82
C ASN A 248 -11.61 -12.10 -12.59
N PRO A 249 -12.48 -12.84 -11.88
CA PRO A 249 -13.83 -12.40 -11.55
C PRO A 249 -13.85 -11.29 -10.48
N VAL A 250 -12.68 -10.83 -10.00
CA VAL A 250 -12.55 -9.89 -8.90
C VAL A 250 -12.26 -8.48 -9.44
N PRO A 251 -13.25 -7.57 -9.45
CA PRO A 251 -13.11 -6.26 -10.10
C PRO A 251 -12.06 -5.36 -9.47
N PHE A 252 -11.73 -5.57 -8.18
CA PHE A 252 -10.75 -4.75 -7.47
C PHE A 252 -9.33 -4.91 -8.04
N LEU A 253 -8.98 -6.10 -8.57
CA LEU A 253 -7.65 -6.38 -9.11
C LEU A 253 -7.33 -5.56 -10.37
N ALA A 254 -8.36 -5.16 -11.13
CA ALA A 254 -8.22 -4.28 -12.29
C ALA A 254 -7.69 -2.88 -11.92
N TYR A 255 -7.93 -2.43 -10.69
CA TYR A 255 -7.47 -1.13 -10.19
C TYR A 255 -6.04 -1.15 -9.63
N LEU A 256 -5.39 -2.31 -9.58
CA LEU A 256 -3.99 -2.42 -9.15
C LEU A 256 -3.09 -1.65 -10.12
N LYS A 257 -2.48 -0.57 -9.60
CA LYS A 257 -1.47 0.19 -10.34
C LYS A 257 -0.11 -0.12 -9.74
N LEU A 258 0.75 -0.70 -10.57
CA LEU A 258 2.16 -0.86 -10.26
C LEU A 258 2.84 0.48 -10.56
N PRO A 259 3.33 1.23 -9.56
CA PRO A 259 4.04 2.46 -9.83
C PRO A 259 5.34 2.10 -10.53
N MET A 260 5.61 2.68 -11.69
CA MET A 260 6.90 2.57 -12.37
C MET A 260 8.13 2.76 -11.44
N PRO A 261 8.12 3.65 -10.42
CA PRO A 261 9.25 3.77 -9.52
C PRO A 261 9.56 2.53 -8.67
N PHE A 262 8.63 1.58 -8.46
CA PHE A 262 8.92 0.36 -7.68
C PHE A 262 10.08 -0.46 -8.26
N VAL A 263 10.25 -0.43 -9.59
CA VAL A 263 11.34 -1.13 -10.29
C VAL A 263 12.71 -0.58 -9.91
N ALA A 264 12.80 0.72 -9.63
CA ALA A 264 14.05 1.39 -9.24
C ALA A 264 14.22 1.48 -7.72
N VAL A 265 13.12 1.56 -6.96
CA VAL A 265 13.15 1.74 -5.50
C VAL A 265 13.74 0.53 -4.80
N LEU A 266 13.34 -0.70 -5.14
CA LEU A 266 13.84 -1.89 -4.44
C LEU A 266 15.33 -2.16 -4.66
N PRO A 267 15.91 -2.00 -5.87
CA PRO A 267 17.36 -2.05 -6.06
C PRO A 267 18.11 -0.98 -5.26
N VAL A 268 17.59 0.25 -5.19
CA VAL A 268 18.22 1.34 -4.43
C VAL A 268 18.15 1.08 -2.92
N VAL A 269 17.00 0.62 -2.41
CA VAL A 269 16.84 0.22 -1.02
C VAL A 269 17.74 -0.97 -0.69
N GLY A 270 17.78 -1.98 -1.57
CA GLY A 270 18.68 -3.12 -1.44
C GLY A 270 20.14 -2.71 -1.38
N LEU A 271 20.57 -1.80 -2.25
CA LEU A 271 21.92 -1.23 -2.25
C LEU A 271 22.23 -0.55 -0.91
N ALA A 272 21.33 0.29 -0.41
CA ALA A 272 21.51 0.99 0.86
C ALA A 272 21.57 0.04 2.05
N LEU A 273 20.66 -0.94 2.13
CA LEU A 273 20.65 -1.95 3.22
C LEU A 273 21.88 -2.87 3.15
N GLY A 274 22.30 -3.23 1.93
CA GLY A 274 23.53 -3.99 1.69
C GLY A 274 24.77 -3.25 2.16
N ALA A 275 24.91 -1.98 1.79
CA ALA A 275 25.97 -1.11 2.25
C ALA A 275 25.98 -0.95 3.79
N ALA A 276 24.79 -0.79 4.40
CA ALA A 276 24.63 -0.71 5.84
C ALA A 276 25.10 -2.00 6.54
N GLY A 277 24.70 -3.17 6.04
CA GLY A 277 25.17 -4.46 6.58
C GLY A 277 26.68 -4.64 6.48
N SER A 278 27.27 -4.30 5.33
CA SER A 278 28.73 -4.38 5.14
C SER A 278 29.52 -3.43 6.03
N THR A 279 29.05 -2.19 6.20
CA THR A 279 29.71 -1.21 7.06
C THR A 279 29.65 -1.63 8.53
N ILE A 280 28.52 -2.16 9.01
CA ILE A 280 28.39 -2.72 10.36
C ILE A 280 29.34 -3.92 10.55
N ALA A 281 29.48 -4.78 9.54
CA ALA A 281 30.39 -5.92 9.59
C ALA A 281 31.85 -5.47 9.80
N LEU A 282 32.31 -4.53 8.99
CA LEU A 282 33.69 -4.04 9.00
C LEU A 282 34.00 -3.12 10.19
N GLY A 283 32.99 -2.44 10.74
CA GLY A 283 33.12 -1.61 11.93
C GLY A 283 33.33 -2.42 13.22
N ARG A 284 32.70 -3.60 13.31
CA ARG A 284 32.85 -4.52 14.45
C ARG A 284 34.12 -5.37 14.40
N LEU A 285 34.69 -5.57 13.22
CA LEU A 285 36.04 -6.11 13.07
C LEU A 285 37.03 -5.03 13.52
N LYS A 286 37.15 -4.85 14.85
CA LYS A 286 38.29 -4.15 15.45
C LYS A 286 39.52 -4.85 14.91
N TYR A 287 40.41 -4.05 14.32
CA TYR A 287 41.82 -4.38 14.16
C TYR A 287 42.29 -4.96 15.50
N GLN A 288 42.31 -6.29 15.63
CA GLN A 288 43.24 -6.92 16.54
C GLN A 288 44.61 -6.54 15.97
N ASP A 289 45.41 -5.95 16.84
CA ASP A 289 46.80 -5.56 16.64
C ASP A 289 46.98 -4.20 15.95
N ALA A 290 46.87 -3.16 16.78
CA ALA A 290 47.90 -2.14 16.89
C ALA A 290 48.33 -2.08 18.35
#